data_AF-A0A8H6IDG9-F1
#
_entry.id   AF-A0A8H6IDG9-F1
#
_cell.length_a   1.000
_cell.length_b   1.000
_cell.length_c   1.000
_cell.angle_alpha   90.00
_cell.angle_beta   90.00
_cell.angle_gamma   90.00
#
_symmetry.space_group_name_H-M   'P 1'
#
loop_
_entity.id
_entity.type
_entity.pdbx_description
1 polymer ?
#
loop_
_entity_poly.entity_id
_entity_poly.type
_entity_poly.pdbx_seq_one_letter_code
_entity_poly.pdbx_strand_id
1 'polypeptide(L)'
;MGKLVWHSFARLVSITASVYAIWAGFWGLFYRKFFWDFVGGVLRDPGGLQAPPSAAPFIAVIVKIPLVQIASMLLGIILLCMEYPLPQIKEFAIYRSLVLRTVFLILQVFLNVLYYQGTNAAIWSLVAVICYAKAIMSGEEMEESKANRGKEGMA
;
A
#
# COMPACT_ATOMS: atom_id res chain seq x y z
N MET A 1 -19.78 22.40 -14.63
CA MET A 1 -18.50 21.70 -14.80
C MET A 1 -18.46 20.52 -13.83
N GLY A 2 -18.03 19.34 -14.26
CA GLY A 2 -18.00 18.15 -13.39
C GLY A 2 -16.99 18.31 -12.25
N LYS A 3 -17.38 17.97 -11.02
CA LYS A 3 -16.49 17.95 -9.85
C LYS A 3 -15.75 16.61 -9.81
N LEU A 4 -14.43 16.64 -9.64
CA LEU A 4 -13.65 15.41 -9.44
C LEU A 4 -14.13 14.70 -8.16
N VAL A 5 -14.46 13.42 -8.27
CA VAL A 5 -14.80 12.55 -7.14
C VAL A 5 -13.51 11.91 -6.62
N TRP A 6 -12.97 12.45 -5.54
CA TRP A 6 -11.63 12.12 -5.07
C TRP A 6 -11.48 10.65 -4.65
N HIS A 7 -12.47 10.07 -3.97
CA HIS A 7 -12.38 8.66 -3.56
C HIS A 7 -12.40 7.71 -4.77
N SER A 8 -13.12 8.05 -5.84
CA SER A 8 -13.15 7.25 -7.06
C SER A 8 -11.82 7.29 -7.81
N PHE A 9 -11.17 8.46 -7.85
CA PHE A 9 -9.82 8.58 -8.39
C PHE A 9 -8.80 7.85 -7.52
N ALA A 10 -8.85 8.05 -6.19
CA ALA A 10 -7.96 7.39 -5.23
C ALA A 10 -8.03 5.87 -5.34
N ARG A 11 -9.23 5.30 -5.53
CA ARG A 11 -9.46 3.88 -5.79
C ARG A 11 -8.68 3.36 -7.00
N LEU A 12 -8.72 4.07 -8.13
CA LEU A 12 -7.99 3.64 -9.34
C LEU A 12 -6.47 3.66 -9.13
N VAL A 13 -5.97 4.70 -8.47
CA VAL A 13 -4.55 4.81 -8.10
C VAL A 13 -4.16 3.69 -7.13
N SER A 14 -5.00 3.44 -6.11
CA SER A 14 -4.81 2.40 -5.09
C SER A 14 -4.76 0.99 -5.70
N ILE A 15 -5.66 0.66 -6.63
CA ILE A 15 -5.65 -0.62 -7.36
C ILE A 15 -4.33 -0.78 -8.11
N THR A 16 -3.93 0.25 -8.88
CA THR A 16 -2.70 0.21 -9.67
C THR A 16 -1.47 0.05 -8.78
N ALA A 17 -1.41 0.82 -7.69
CA ALA A 17 -0.32 0.76 -6.71
C ALA A 17 -0.23 -0.61 -6.02
N SER A 18 -1.39 -1.21 -5.70
CA SER A 18 -1.46 -2.50 -4.99
C SER A 18 -1.11 -3.68 -5.91
N VAL A 19 -1.55 -3.67 -7.18
CA VAL A 19 -1.07 -4.64 -8.18
C VAL A 19 0.45 -4.53 -8.34
N TYR A 20 0.97 -3.30 -8.44
CA TYR A 20 2.41 -3.09 -8.54
C TYR A 20 3.14 -3.55 -7.27
N ALA A 21 2.58 -3.34 -6.08
CA ALA A 21 3.18 -3.80 -4.81
C ALA A 21 3.30 -5.32 -4.76
N ILE A 22 2.30 -6.06 -5.25
CA ILE A 22 2.34 -7.52 -5.35
C ILE A 22 3.45 -7.95 -6.32
N TRP A 23 3.51 -7.33 -7.50
CA TRP A 23 4.51 -7.64 -8.51
C TRP A 23 5.94 -7.31 -8.04
N ALA A 24 6.13 -6.14 -7.43
CA ALA A 24 7.37 -5.70 -6.83
C ALA A 24 7.81 -6.63 -5.70
N GLY A 25 6.89 -7.05 -4.84
CA GLY A 25 7.15 -8.00 -3.77
C GLY A 25 7.62 -9.34 -4.32
N PHE A 26 6.96 -9.87 -5.36
CA PHE A 26 7.37 -11.09 -6.05
C PHE A 26 8.80 -11.01 -6.57
N TRP A 27 9.15 -9.96 -7.33
CA TRP A 27 10.53 -9.77 -7.78
C TRP A 27 11.52 -9.51 -6.64
N GLY A 28 11.05 -8.85 -5.57
CA GLY A 28 11.79 -8.63 -4.35
C GLY A 28 12.13 -9.90 -3.58
N LEU A 29 11.46 -11.04 -3.85
CA LEU A 29 11.85 -12.35 -3.31
C LEU A 29 13.12 -12.90 -3.96
N PHE A 30 13.37 -12.56 -5.23
CA PHE A 30 14.55 -12.99 -6.00
C PHE A 30 15.69 -11.99 -5.89
N TYR A 31 15.38 -10.69 -6.04
CA TYR A 31 16.35 -9.59 -6.02
C TYR A 31 16.25 -8.80 -4.71
N ARG A 32 16.69 -9.43 -3.63
CA ARG A 32 16.52 -8.89 -2.27
C ARG A 32 17.54 -7.80 -2.01
N LYS A 33 17.09 -6.56 -1.95
CA LYS A 33 17.93 -5.40 -1.64
C LYS A 33 17.19 -4.41 -0.75
N PHE A 34 17.81 -4.10 0.39
CA PHE A 34 17.36 -3.02 1.26
C PHE A 34 17.55 -1.69 0.54
N PHE A 35 16.51 -0.86 0.47
CA PHE A 35 16.54 0.36 -0.32
C PHE A 35 17.51 1.39 0.26
N TRP A 36 17.54 1.55 1.58
CA TRP A 36 18.34 2.58 2.25
C TRP A 36 19.76 2.11 2.60
N ASP A 37 20.29 1.09 1.93
CA ASP A 37 21.64 0.56 2.16
C ASP A 37 22.75 1.59 1.88
N PHE A 38 22.45 2.63 1.10
CA PHE A 38 23.35 3.74 0.79
C PHE A 38 23.48 4.76 1.91
N VAL A 39 22.54 4.80 2.87
CA VAL A 39 22.60 5.76 3.98
C VAL A 39 23.63 5.28 4.99
N GLY A 40 24.83 5.86 4.97
CA GLY A 40 25.97 5.43 5.79
C GLY A 40 26.66 4.16 5.28
N GLY A 41 26.29 3.68 4.10
CA GLY A 41 26.97 2.57 3.42
C GLY A 41 28.29 3.00 2.81
N VAL A 42 29.19 2.03 2.59
CA VAL A 42 30.50 2.26 1.97
C VAL A 42 30.58 1.49 0.65
N LEU A 43 31.04 2.15 -0.40
CA LEU A 43 31.32 1.51 -1.68
C LEU A 43 32.66 0.75 -1.59
N ARG A 44 32.65 -0.54 -1.91
CA ARG A 44 33.85 -1.40 -1.92
C ARG A 44 34.22 -1.79 -3.35
N ASP A 45 35.52 -1.90 -3.60
CA ASP A 45 36.08 -2.46 -4.83
C ASP A 45 37.08 -3.59 -4.51
N PRO A 46 36.80 -4.86 -4.87
CA PRO A 46 35.55 -5.37 -5.46
C PRO A 46 34.43 -5.51 -4.39
N GLY A 47 33.16 -5.54 -4.81
CA GLY A 47 32.03 -5.92 -3.94
C GLY A 47 30.86 -4.94 -3.83
N GLY A 48 30.93 -3.78 -4.49
CA GLY A 48 29.80 -2.85 -4.58
C GLY A 48 29.44 -2.19 -3.25
N LEU A 49 28.19 -1.74 -3.12
CA LEU A 49 27.72 -1.01 -1.93
C LEU A 49 27.52 -1.96 -0.75
N GLN A 50 28.23 -1.72 0.33
CA GLN A 50 28.04 -2.41 1.60
C GLN A 50 27.20 -1.57 2.55
N ALA A 51 26.10 -2.15 3.03
CA ALA A 51 25.25 -1.52 4.03
C ALA A 51 25.98 -1.30 5.38
N PRO A 52 25.64 -0.24 6.14
CA PRO A 52 26.22 -0.01 7.46
C PRO A 52 25.77 -1.09 8.47
N PRO A 53 26.52 -1.28 9.57
CA PRO A 53 26.12 -2.20 10.64
C PRO A 53 24.74 -1.87 11.25
N SER A 54 24.36 -0.60 11.28
CA SER A 54 23.03 -0.15 11.76
C SER A 54 21.87 -0.67 10.91
N ALA A 55 22.11 -1.07 9.65
CA ALA A 55 21.08 -1.65 8.79
C ALA A 55 20.85 -3.15 9.06
N ALA A 56 21.60 -3.78 9.96
CA ALA A 56 21.52 -5.22 10.24
C ALA A 56 20.08 -5.75 10.49
N PRO A 57 19.21 -5.05 11.25
CA PRO A 57 17.83 -5.50 11.43
C PRO A 57 17.05 -5.58 10.10
N PHE A 58 17.20 -4.57 9.25
CA PHE A 58 16.55 -4.52 7.94
C PHE A 58 17.10 -5.57 6.99
N ILE A 59 18.41 -5.79 6.99
CA ILE A 59 19.04 -6.86 6.19
C ILE A 59 18.50 -8.24 6.61
N ALA A 60 18.32 -8.49 7.91
CA ALA A 60 17.75 -9.74 8.39
C ALA A 60 16.33 -9.98 7.83
N VAL A 61 15.45 -8.97 7.93
CA VAL A 61 14.03 -9.14 7.54
C VAL A 61 13.76 -8.97 6.04
N ILE A 62 14.61 -8.26 5.28
CA ILE A 62 14.42 -8.01 3.83
C ILE A 62 15.28 -8.94 2.98
N VAL A 63 16.54 -9.16 3.37
CA VAL A 63 17.51 -9.90 2.54
C VAL A 63 17.57 -11.37 2.91
N LYS A 64 17.55 -11.70 4.21
CA LYS A 64 17.68 -13.10 4.65
C LYS A 64 16.33 -13.85 4.62
N ILE A 65 15.26 -13.27 5.18
CA ILE A 65 13.95 -13.95 5.41
C ILE A 65 12.82 -13.48 4.45
N PRO A 66 13.11 -12.65 3.45
CA PRO A 66 12.18 -11.70 2.79
C PRO A 66 10.78 -11.45 3.42
N LEU A 67 10.71 -11.16 4.72
CA LEU A 67 9.45 -10.94 5.44
C LEU A 67 8.70 -9.70 4.93
N VAL A 68 9.42 -8.61 4.65
CA VAL A 68 8.81 -7.34 4.22
C VAL A 68 8.15 -7.47 2.84
N GLN A 69 8.76 -8.23 1.93
CA GLN A 69 8.22 -8.47 0.59
C GLN A 69 6.94 -9.30 0.66
N ILE A 70 6.93 -10.36 1.48
CA ILE A 70 5.74 -11.18 1.72
C ILE A 70 4.61 -10.33 2.34
N ALA A 71 4.94 -9.53 3.37
CA ALA A 71 3.96 -8.64 3.99
C ALA A 71 3.41 -7.60 3.00
N SER A 72 4.26 -7.04 2.13
CA SER A 72 3.85 -6.09 1.07
C SER A 72 2.89 -6.74 0.08
N MET A 73 3.16 -7.97 -0.34
CA MET A 73 2.26 -8.72 -1.23
C MET A 73 0.91 -9.01 -0.56
N LEU A 74 0.91 -9.49 0.68
CA LEU A 74 -0.32 -9.79 1.42
C LEU A 74 -1.17 -8.53 1.60
N LEU A 75 -0.55 -7.41 1.97
CA LEU A 75 -1.24 -6.14 2.12
C LEU A 75 -1.79 -5.62 0.78
N GLY A 76 -1.03 -5.75 -0.31
CA GLY A 76 -1.51 -5.42 -1.65
C GLY A 76 -2.73 -6.25 -2.05
N ILE A 77 -2.76 -7.55 -1.74
CA ILE A 77 -3.92 -8.42 -1.98
C ILE A 77 -5.12 -7.96 -1.14
N ILE A 78 -4.92 -7.67 0.15
CA ILE A 78 -5.98 -7.16 1.03
C ILE A 78 -6.57 -5.86 0.47
N LEU A 79 -5.72 -4.91 0.07
CA LEU A 79 -6.15 -3.66 -0.55
C LEU A 79 -6.90 -3.90 -1.85
N LEU A 80 -6.47 -4.82 -2.72
CA LEU A 80 -7.22 -5.16 -3.93
C LEU A 80 -8.60 -5.74 -3.62
N CYS A 81 -8.71 -6.63 -2.64
CA CYS A 81 -9.99 -7.16 -2.18
C CYS A 81 -10.91 -6.05 -1.61
N MET A 82 -10.35 -5.02 -0.99
CA MET A 82 -11.10 -3.87 -0.49
C MET A 82 -11.48 -2.87 -1.59
N GLU A 83 -10.60 -2.63 -2.56
CA GLU A 83 -10.84 -1.68 -3.64
C GLU A 83 -11.74 -2.28 -4.73
N TYR A 84 -11.69 -3.59 -4.92
CA TYR A 84 -12.48 -4.31 -5.90
C TYR A 84 -13.14 -5.54 -5.24
N PRO A 85 -14.14 -5.31 -4.36
CA PRO A 85 -14.76 -6.40 -3.60
C PRO A 85 -15.64 -7.26 -4.49
N LEU A 86 -15.85 -8.49 -4.05
CA LEU A 86 -16.98 -9.29 -4.51
C LEU A 86 -18.30 -8.62 -4.08
N PRO A 87 -19.39 -8.76 -4.86
CA PRO A 87 -20.68 -8.15 -4.53
C PRO A 87 -21.16 -8.41 -3.09
N GLN A 88 -20.91 -9.62 -2.58
CA GLN A 88 -21.29 -10.07 -1.24
C GLN A 88 -20.56 -9.31 -0.11
N ILE A 89 -19.40 -8.73 -0.38
CA ILE A 89 -18.57 -8.06 0.64
C ILE A 89 -18.99 -6.58 0.78
N LYS A 90 -19.76 -6.04 -0.16
CA LYS A 90 -20.12 -4.61 -0.21
C LYS A 90 -20.98 -4.14 0.96
N GLU A 91 -21.66 -5.06 1.63
CA GLU A 91 -22.54 -4.75 2.77
C GLU A 91 -21.77 -4.47 4.06
N PHE A 92 -20.57 -5.03 4.20
CA PHE A 92 -19.76 -4.85 5.41
C PHE A 92 -19.25 -3.41 5.56
N ALA A 93 -19.34 -2.87 6.78
CA ALA A 93 -18.88 -1.51 7.09
C ALA A 93 -17.38 -1.32 6.82
N ILE A 94 -16.60 -2.38 6.99
CA ILE A 94 -15.14 -2.42 6.74
C ILE A 94 -14.82 -2.04 5.28
N TYR A 95 -15.60 -2.53 4.31
CA TYR A 95 -15.42 -2.20 2.89
C TYR A 95 -15.67 -0.71 2.60
N ARG A 96 -16.66 -0.13 3.27
CA ARG A 96 -17.13 1.25 3.02
C ARG A 96 -16.26 2.34 3.66
N SER A 97 -15.30 1.95 4.51
CA SER A 97 -14.46 2.90 5.25
C SER A 97 -13.30 3.45 4.40
N LEU A 98 -13.42 4.71 3.99
CA LEU A 98 -12.31 5.44 3.34
C LEU A 98 -11.10 5.60 4.28
N VAL A 99 -11.36 5.75 5.59
CA VAL A 99 -10.30 5.88 6.61
C VAL A 99 -9.48 4.59 6.67
N LEU A 100 -10.13 3.42 6.70
CA LEU A 100 -9.43 2.15 6.78
C LEU A 100 -8.54 1.91 5.55
N ARG A 101 -9.04 2.22 4.34
CA ARG A 101 -8.25 2.16 3.10
C ARG A 101 -7.01 3.05 3.19
N THR A 102 -7.17 4.27 3.70
CA THR A 102 -6.06 5.21 3.89
C THR A 102 -5.01 4.65 4.83
N VAL A 103 -5.41 4.06 5.96
CA VAL A 103 -4.50 3.44 6.94
C VAL A 103 -3.72 2.27 6.32
N PHE A 104 -4.38 1.39 5.60
CA PHE A 104 -3.71 0.27 4.91
C PHE A 104 -2.78 0.75 3.81
N LEU A 105 -3.13 1.81 3.08
CA LEU A 105 -2.21 2.41 2.11
C LEU A 105 -0.99 3.03 2.78
N ILE A 106 -1.13 3.69 3.95
CA ILE A 106 0.03 4.18 4.71
C ILE A 106 0.94 3.02 5.12
N LEU A 107 0.38 1.90 5.57
CA LEU A 107 1.15 0.71 5.87
C LEU A 107 1.83 0.15 4.59
N GLN A 108 1.16 0.19 3.45
CA GLN A 108 1.73 -0.21 2.15
C GLN A 108 2.89 0.67 1.74
N VAL A 109 2.80 1.99 1.94
CA VAL A 109 3.92 2.94 1.74
C VAL A 109 5.11 2.53 2.61
N PHE A 110 4.86 2.33 3.91
CA PHE A 110 5.91 2.00 4.86
C PHE A 110 6.63 0.68 4.52
N LEU A 111 5.91 -0.37 4.14
CA LEU A 111 6.53 -1.64 3.77
C LEU A 111 7.31 -1.53 2.45
N ASN A 112 6.72 -0.87 1.45
CA ASN A 112 7.30 -0.83 0.10
C ASN A 112 8.48 0.13 -0.03
N VAL A 113 8.61 1.14 0.83
CA VAL A 113 9.77 2.06 0.79
C VAL A 113 11.06 1.43 1.35
N LEU A 114 10.96 0.27 2.01
CA LEU A 114 12.12 -0.36 2.64
C LEU A 114 12.96 -1.20 1.68
N TYR A 115 12.42 -1.66 0.56
CA TYR A 115 13.13 -2.53 -0.38
C TYR A 115 13.06 -1.99 -1.81
N TYR A 116 14.08 -2.28 -2.60
CA TYR A 116 14.34 -1.55 -3.84
C TYR A 116 13.22 -1.67 -4.89
N GLN A 117 12.65 -2.85 -5.05
CA GLN A 117 11.58 -3.07 -6.03
C GLN A 117 10.27 -2.36 -5.64
N GLY A 118 10.06 -2.11 -4.34
CA GLY A 118 8.83 -1.55 -3.80
C GLY A 118 8.69 -0.04 -3.97
N THR A 119 9.76 0.70 -4.27
CA THR A 119 9.76 2.18 -4.24
C THR A 119 8.65 2.80 -5.10
N ASN A 120 8.39 2.27 -6.30
CA ASN A 120 7.30 2.75 -7.15
C ASN A 120 5.92 2.50 -6.53
N ALA A 121 5.69 1.31 -5.94
CA ALA A 121 4.46 1.03 -5.19
C ALA A 121 4.29 1.97 -4.01
N ALA A 122 5.38 2.29 -3.29
CA ALA A 122 5.34 3.22 -2.17
C ALA A 122 4.92 4.63 -2.63
N ILE A 123 5.51 5.14 -3.70
CA ILE A 123 5.18 6.48 -4.23
C ILE A 123 3.72 6.55 -4.67
N TRP A 124 3.24 5.58 -5.46
CA TRP A 124 1.85 5.59 -5.93
C TRP A 124 0.84 5.34 -4.81
N SER A 125 1.19 4.52 -3.82
CA SER A 125 0.37 4.36 -2.60
C SER A 125 0.28 5.67 -1.82
N LEU A 126 1.37 6.44 -1.73
CA LEU A 126 1.36 7.74 -1.06
C LEU A 126 0.47 8.75 -1.81
N VAL A 127 0.48 8.74 -3.14
CA VAL A 127 -0.45 9.54 -3.94
C VAL A 127 -1.90 9.14 -3.65
N ALA A 128 -2.21 7.84 -3.58
CA ALA A 128 -3.53 7.35 -3.20
C ALA A 128 -3.95 7.80 -1.79
N VAL A 129 -3.03 7.78 -0.81
CA VAL A 129 -3.26 8.30 0.55
C VAL A 129 -3.66 9.77 0.50
N ILE A 130 -2.93 10.61 -0.25
CA ILE A 130 -3.24 12.04 -0.38
C ILE A 130 -4.64 12.24 -1.00
N CYS A 131 -4.98 11.46 -2.03
CA CYS A 131 -6.28 11.54 -2.68
C CYS A 131 -7.42 11.10 -1.75
N TYR A 132 -7.25 10.01 -1.00
CA TYR A 132 -8.24 9.58 -0.02
C TYR A 132 -8.37 10.56 1.15
N ALA A 133 -7.27 11.12 1.65
CA ALA A 133 -7.29 12.16 2.66
C ALA A 133 -8.10 13.37 2.16
N LYS A 134 -7.91 13.79 0.90
CA LYS A 134 -8.70 14.86 0.30
C LYS A 134 -10.20 14.51 0.20
N ALA A 135 -10.53 13.27 -0.14
CA ALA A 135 -11.92 12.79 -0.16
C ALA A 135 -12.57 12.86 1.22
N ILE A 136 -11.86 12.38 2.25
CA ILE A 136 -12.32 12.41 3.66
C ILE A 136 -12.54 13.85 4.13
N MET A 137 -11.56 14.75 3.89
CA MET A 137 -11.69 16.17 4.24
C MET A 137 -12.84 16.87 3.51
N SER A 138 -13.24 16.36 2.35
CA SER A 138 -14.34 16.91 1.55
C SER A 138 -15.70 16.29 1.91
N GLY A 139 -15.75 15.38 2.89
CA GLY A 139 -16.97 14.68 3.30
C GLY A 139 -17.51 13.71 2.26
N GLU A 140 -16.66 13.17 1.38
CA GLU A 140 -17.10 12.18 0.41
C GLU A 140 -17.44 10.84 1.08
N GLU A 141 -18.57 10.25 0.69
CA GLU A 141 -19.00 8.92 1.10
C GLU A 141 -19.22 8.05 -0.14
N MET A 142 -18.95 6.75 -0.02
CA MET A 142 -19.25 5.80 -1.09
C MET A 142 -20.76 5.66 -1.32
N GLU A 143 -21.16 5.31 -2.53
CA GLU A 143 -22.57 5.15 -2.88
C GLU A 143 -23.28 4.09 -2.02
N GLU A 144 -22.60 2.97 -1.73
CA GLU A 144 -23.13 1.91 -0.87
C GLU A 144 -23.32 2.36 0.59
N SER A 145 -22.64 3.43 1.04
CA SER A 145 -22.89 4.06 2.34
C SER A 145 -24.20 4.86 2.32
N LYS A 146 -24.43 5.63 1.25
CA LYS A 146 -25.63 6.45 1.08
C LYS A 146 -26.90 5.59 1.00
N ALA A 147 -26.84 4.46 0.30
CA ALA A 147 -27.97 3.53 0.14
C ALA A 147 -28.36 2.78 1.43
N ASN A 148 -27.47 2.74 2.43
CA ASN A 148 -27.69 2.04 3.70
C ASN A 148 -28.06 2.98 4.87
N ARG A 149 -28.10 4.31 4.66
CA ARG A 149 -28.62 5.24 5.67
C ARG A 149 -30.09 4.89 5.96
N GLY A 150 -30.39 4.51 7.20
CA GLY A 150 -31.74 4.19 7.66
C GLY A 150 -32.15 2.71 7.58
N LYS A 151 -31.25 1.80 7.20
CA LYS A 151 -31.49 0.34 7.25
C LYS A 151 -30.91 -0.34 8.50
N GLU A 152 -30.42 0.43 9.46
CA GLU A 152 -29.93 -0.09 10.74
C GLU A 152 -31.14 -0.63 11.54
N GLY A 153 -31.31 -1.96 11.57
CA GLY A 153 -32.28 -2.61 12.45
C GLY A 153 -33.10 -3.76 11.87
N MET A 154 -32.83 -4.25 10.66
CA MET A 154 -33.46 -5.50 10.18
C MET A 154 -32.39 -6.55 9.90
N ALA A 155 -31.92 -7.17 10.99
CA ALA A 155 -31.24 -8.46 10.99
C ALA A 155 -32.05 -9.41 11.86
#